data_AF-A0A9E1I044-F1
#
_entry.id   AF-A0A9E1I044-F1
#
_cell.length_a   1.000
_cell.length_b   1.000
_cell.length_c   1.000
_cell.angle_alpha   90.00
_cell.angle_beta   90.00
_cell.angle_gamma   90.00
#
_symmetry.space_group_name_H-M   'P 1'
#
loop_
_entity.id
_entity.type
_entity.pdbx_description
1 polymer ?
#
loop_
_entity_poly.entity_id
_entity_poly.type
_entity_poly.pdbx_seq_one_letter_code
_entity_poly.pdbx_strand_id
1 'polypeptide(L)'
;MKIIEKDLQTLQRQEAEFAKTHKSDTDDELIAYLVKCSKELGRCPKKEDIIGHTYLKQRFGPWPRILERAGLKEKSQKRLEKEQKMNWTENSKAVINHGSLNRINQLAEKKLKKEFKKPERIKSEAEFAQKHSADTDAELYESLKQLKAKHGKRLNPTNTIGYTYLVIRLGAWNEVMRKISMDLKNENERIETT
;
A
#
# COMPACT_ATOMS: atom_id res chain seq x y z
N MET A 1 41.11 -36.03 -17.58
CA MET A 1 40.25 -34.86 -17.34
C MET A 1 38.73 -35.14 -17.43
N LYS A 2 38.23 -36.39 -17.32
CA LYS A 2 36.79 -36.70 -17.41
C LYS A 2 36.01 -36.64 -16.08
N ILE A 3 36.71 -36.56 -14.94
CA ILE A 3 36.11 -36.65 -13.60
C ILE A 3 35.51 -35.29 -13.18
N ILE A 4 36.29 -34.21 -13.34
CA ILE A 4 35.89 -32.84 -12.97
C ILE A 4 34.65 -32.37 -13.76
N GLU A 5 34.55 -32.75 -15.03
CA GLU A 5 33.46 -32.33 -15.92
C GLU A 5 32.14 -33.04 -15.60
N LYS A 6 32.21 -34.30 -15.16
CA LYS A 6 31.04 -35.10 -14.75
C LYS A 6 30.47 -34.63 -13.41
N ASP A 7 31.34 -34.20 -12.50
CA ASP A 7 30.95 -33.63 -11.20
C ASP A 7 30.25 -32.28 -11.37
N LEU A 8 30.71 -31.44 -12.31
CA LEU A 8 30.08 -30.15 -12.61
C LEU A 8 28.68 -30.28 -13.22
N GLN A 9 28.50 -31.20 -14.18
CA GLN A 9 27.18 -31.47 -14.77
C GLN A 9 26.19 -32.01 -13.74
N THR A 10 26.68 -32.83 -12.80
CA THR A 10 25.86 -33.37 -11.71
C THR A 10 25.40 -32.24 -10.78
N LEU A 11 26.30 -31.34 -10.38
CA LEU A 11 25.96 -30.20 -9.55
C LEU A 11 24.95 -29.26 -10.22
N GLN A 12 25.12 -28.97 -11.51
CA GLN A 12 24.19 -28.15 -12.28
C GLN A 12 22.78 -28.76 -12.33
N ARG A 13 22.70 -30.08 -12.51
CA ARG A 13 21.42 -30.81 -12.50
C ARG A 13 20.74 -30.70 -11.14
N GLN A 14 21.50 -30.87 -10.05
CA GLN A 14 20.97 -30.75 -8.69
C GLN A 14 20.48 -29.34 -8.36
N GLU A 15 21.21 -28.30 -8.77
CA GLU A 15 20.78 -26.90 -8.62
C GLU A 15 19.49 -26.61 -9.40
N ALA A 16 19.39 -27.11 -10.64
CA ALA A 16 18.21 -26.93 -11.47
C ALA A 16 17.00 -27.68 -10.93
N GLU A 17 17.20 -28.89 -10.41
CA GLU A 17 16.17 -29.68 -9.77
C GLU A 17 15.67 -29.00 -8.49
N PHE A 18 16.58 -28.52 -7.64
CA PHE A 18 16.23 -27.75 -6.44
C PHE A 18 15.40 -26.50 -6.78
N ALA A 19 15.83 -25.72 -7.77
CA ALA A 19 15.10 -24.53 -8.19
C ALA A 19 13.68 -24.86 -8.69
N LYS A 20 13.51 -26.03 -9.33
CA LYS A 20 12.21 -26.51 -9.82
C LYS A 20 11.30 -26.96 -8.69
N THR A 21 11.82 -27.74 -7.74
CA THR A 21 11.03 -28.28 -6.61
C THR A 21 10.62 -27.19 -5.64
N HIS A 22 11.52 -26.24 -5.34
CA HIS A 22 11.31 -25.20 -4.34
C HIS A 22 10.79 -23.87 -4.93
N LYS A 23 10.29 -23.89 -6.17
CA LYS A 23 9.78 -22.69 -6.84
C LYS A 23 8.57 -22.08 -6.11
N SER A 24 7.76 -22.92 -5.51
CA SER A 24 6.51 -22.54 -4.82
C SER A 24 6.68 -22.39 -3.31
N ASP A 25 7.85 -22.73 -2.77
CA ASP A 25 8.13 -22.59 -1.34
C ASP A 25 8.08 -21.13 -0.92
N THR A 26 7.68 -20.92 0.31
CA THR A 26 7.74 -19.63 0.98
C THR A 26 9.17 -19.23 1.30
N ASP A 27 9.36 -17.94 1.60
CA ASP A 27 10.67 -17.45 2.02
C ASP A 27 11.17 -18.15 3.30
N ASP A 28 10.25 -18.45 4.22
CA ASP A 28 10.58 -19.04 5.52
C ASP A 28 10.96 -20.52 5.39
N GLU A 29 10.32 -21.27 4.49
CA GLU A 29 10.68 -22.67 4.19
C GLU A 29 12.10 -22.78 3.62
N LEU A 30 12.46 -21.89 2.69
CA LEU A 30 13.82 -21.85 2.12
C LEU A 30 14.89 -21.46 3.15
N ILE A 31 14.55 -20.55 4.07
CA ILE A 31 15.44 -20.18 5.17
C ILE A 31 15.56 -21.34 6.16
N ALA A 32 14.47 -22.04 6.47
CA ALA A 32 14.48 -23.22 7.33
C ALA A 32 15.34 -24.35 6.73
N TYR A 33 15.29 -24.55 5.41
CA TYR A 33 16.20 -25.46 4.69
C TYR A 33 17.67 -25.09 4.94
N LEU A 34 18.04 -23.81 4.76
CA LEU A 34 19.41 -23.35 4.99
C LEU A 34 19.86 -23.53 6.45
N VAL A 35 18.98 -23.25 7.41
CA VAL A 35 19.24 -23.48 8.84
C VAL A 35 19.44 -24.96 9.14
N LYS A 36 18.62 -25.83 8.54
CA LYS A 36 18.77 -27.29 8.67
C LYS A 36 20.13 -27.76 8.16
N CYS A 37 20.55 -27.32 6.97
CA CYS A 37 21.87 -27.65 6.45
C CYS A 37 23.00 -27.16 7.36
N SER A 38 22.87 -25.96 7.96
CA SER A 38 23.87 -25.47 8.92
C SER A 38 23.96 -26.37 10.16
N LYS A 39 22.83 -26.86 10.68
CA LYS A 39 22.80 -27.80 11.82
C LYS A 39 23.46 -29.12 11.47
N GLU A 40 23.19 -29.66 10.29
CA GLU A 40 23.79 -30.91 9.80
C GLU A 40 25.31 -30.79 9.60
N LEU A 41 25.78 -29.62 9.14
CA LEU A 41 27.21 -29.34 8.96
C LEU A 41 27.94 -29.03 10.28
N GLY A 42 27.22 -28.70 11.35
CA GLY A 42 27.80 -28.24 12.63
C GLY A 42 28.57 -26.92 12.53
N ARG A 43 28.45 -26.20 11.41
CA ARG A 43 29.12 -24.92 11.13
C ARG A 43 28.27 -24.04 10.23
N CYS A 44 28.69 -22.78 10.07
CA CYS A 44 28.06 -21.87 9.11
C CYS A 44 28.34 -22.37 7.66
N PRO A 45 27.29 -22.54 6.82
CA PRO A 45 27.45 -23.07 5.47
C PRO A 45 28.09 -22.05 4.52
N LYS A 46 29.04 -22.52 3.72
CA LYS A 46 29.51 -21.82 2.53
C LYS A 46 28.51 -22.06 1.41
N LYS A 47 28.56 -21.22 0.38
CA LYS A 47 27.62 -21.31 -0.75
C LYS A 47 27.76 -22.64 -1.50
N GLU A 48 28.97 -23.19 -1.58
CA GLU A 48 29.26 -24.47 -2.23
C GLU A 48 28.78 -25.68 -1.43
N ASP A 49 28.53 -25.50 -0.12
CA ASP A 49 28.03 -26.58 0.74
C ASP A 49 26.52 -26.83 0.55
N ILE A 50 25.81 -25.90 -0.11
CA ILE A 50 24.35 -25.86 -0.18
C ILE A 50 23.88 -26.05 -1.62
N ILE A 51 23.17 -27.15 -1.86
CA ILE A 51 22.45 -27.36 -3.11
C ILE A 51 21.31 -26.34 -3.17
N GLY A 52 21.20 -25.63 -4.28
CA GLY A 52 20.23 -24.55 -4.46
C GLY A 52 20.75 -23.16 -4.08
N HIS A 53 22.04 -23.01 -3.75
CA HIS A 53 22.60 -21.71 -3.40
C HIS A 53 22.43 -20.65 -4.51
N THR A 54 22.39 -21.07 -5.78
CA THR A 54 22.15 -20.15 -6.91
C THR A 54 20.73 -19.60 -6.88
N TYR A 55 19.75 -20.47 -6.62
CA TYR A 55 18.34 -20.11 -6.49
C TYR A 55 18.10 -19.22 -5.26
N LEU A 56 18.67 -19.59 -4.10
CA LEU A 56 18.61 -18.78 -2.89
C LEU A 56 19.21 -17.38 -3.13
N LYS A 57 20.34 -17.30 -3.85
CA LYS A 57 20.95 -16.01 -4.21
C LYS A 57 20.06 -15.17 -5.12
N GLN A 58 19.38 -15.77 -6.09
CA GLN A 58 18.45 -15.04 -6.95
C GLN A 58 17.27 -14.48 -6.15
N ARG A 59 16.75 -15.23 -5.17
CA ARG A 59 15.58 -14.85 -4.38
C ARG A 59 15.88 -13.86 -3.25
N PHE A 60 16.98 -14.07 -2.52
CA PHE A 60 17.31 -13.30 -1.31
C PHE A 60 18.48 -12.33 -1.47
N GLY A 61 19.21 -12.42 -2.59
CA GLY A 61 20.39 -11.61 -2.87
C GLY A 61 21.69 -12.23 -2.39
N PRO A 62 22.73 -11.43 -2.09
CA PRO A 62 24.07 -11.95 -1.80
C PRO A 62 24.12 -12.92 -0.61
N TRP A 63 24.95 -13.97 -0.68
CA TRP A 63 25.06 -15.01 0.35
C TRP A 63 25.14 -14.51 1.81
N PRO A 64 25.92 -13.46 2.14
CA PRO A 64 25.95 -12.92 3.50
C PRO A 64 24.57 -12.43 3.99
N ARG A 65 23.74 -11.86 3.10
CA ARG A 65 22.39 -11.40 3.42
C ARG A 65 21.45 -12.57 3.71
N ILE A 66 21.66 -13.70 3.05
CA ILE A 66 20.87 -14.92 3.28
C ILE A 66 21.20 -15.48 4.67
N LEU A 67 22.50 -15.54 5.01
CA LEU A 67 22.94 -15.95 6.34
C LEU A 67 22.45 -15.01 7.45
N GLU A 68 22.45 -13.69 7.20
CA GLU A 68 21.87 -12.70 8.12
C GLU A 68 20.36 -12.94 8.33
N ARG A 69 19.62 -13.25 7.25
CA ARG A 69 18.18 -13.55 7.33
C ARG A 69 17.89 -14.87 8.04
N ALA A 70 18.78 -15.86 7.88
CA ALA A 70 18.70 -17.15 8.57
C ALA A 70 19.18 -17.10 10.03
N GLY A 71 19.63 -15.94 10.53
CA GLY A 71 20.20 -15.81 11.88
C GLY A 71 21.54 -16.53 12.07
N LEU A 72 22.18 -16.98 10.98
CA LEU A 72 23.46 -17.69 10.99
C LEU A 72 24.67 -16.74 10.97
N LYS A 73 24.43 -15.45 10.73
CA LYS A 73 25.45 -14.41 10.70
C LYS A 73 24.90 -13.10 11.26
N GLU A 74 25.69 -12.43 12.09
CA GLU A 74 25.34 -11.10 12.57
C GLU A 74 25.49 -10.04 11.47
N LYS A 75 24.60 -9.05 11.46
CA LYS A 75 24.70 -7.89 10.56
C LYS A 75 25.93 -7.07 10.92
N SER A 76 26.62 -6.51 9.92
CA SER A 76 27.75 -5.61 10.18
C SER A 76 27.29 -4.28 10.78
N GLN A 77 28.14 -3.66 11.62
CA GLN A 77 27.86 -2.33 12.22
C GLN A 77 27.50 -1.28 11.17
N LYS A 78 28.29 -1.18 10.09
CA LYS A 78 28.01 -0.28 8.96
C LYS A 78 26.61 -0.50 8.34
N ARG A 79 26.12 -1.74 8.32
CA ARG A 79 24.79 -2.07 7.82
C ARG A 79 23.71 -1.66 8.81
N LEU A 80 23.91 -1.96 10.10
CA LEU A 80 23.00 -1.52 11.17
C LEU A 80 22.88 0.01 11.18
N GLU A 81 23.99 0.73 11.09
CA GLU A 81 24.01 2.20 10.99
C GLU A 81 23.27 2.72 9.76
N LYS A 82 23.42 2.05 8.61
CA LYS A 82 22.69 2.41 7.39
C LYS A 82 21.18 2.18 7.53
N GLU A 83 20.78 1.03 8.10
CA GLU A 83 19.38 0.72 8.37
C GLU A 83 18.77 1.73 9.37
N GLN A 84 19.50 2.09 10.43
CA GLN A 84 19.09 3.10 11.41
C GLN A 84 18.93 4.49 10.79
N LYS A 85 19.89 4.93 9.96
CA LYS A 85 19.80 6.21 9.23
C LYS A 85 18.59 6.25 8.29
N MET A 86 18.35 5.18 7.54
CA MET A 86 17.18 5.08 6.66
C MET A 86 15.89 5.16 7.47
N ASN A 87 15.78 4.40 8.55
CA ASN A 87 14.60 4.40 9.41
C ASN A 87 14.36 5.77 10.07
N TRP A 88 15.42 6.47 10.48
CA TRP A 88 15.33 7.84 11.00
C TRP A 88 14.80 8.82 9.94
N THR A 89 15.25 8.70 8.68
CA THR A 89 14.73 9.55 7.59
C THR A 89 13.29 9.23 7.21
N GLU A 90 12.90 7.95 7.21
CA GLU A 90 11.55 7.48 6.92
C GLU A 90 10.56 8.00 7.99
N ASN A 91 10.92 7.81 9.26
CA ASN A 91 10.09 8.24 10.39
C ASN A 91 10.02 9.77 10.48
N SER A 92 11.12 10.48 10.22
CA SER A 92 11.11 11.95 10.17
C SER A 92 10.24 12.50 9.03
N LYS A 93 10.29 11.89 7.84
CA LYS A 93 9.40 12.24 6.72
C LYS A 93 7.93 11.96 7.07
N ALA A 94 7.65 10.83 7.71
CA ALA A 94 6.30 10.47 8.15
C ALA A 94 5.74 11.48 9.16
N VAL A 95 6.54 11.87 10.17
CA VAL A 95 6.14 12.87 11.17
C VAL A 95 5.92 14.25 10.57
N ILE A 96 6.80 14.72 9.68
CA ILE A 96 6.64 16.03 9.01
C ILE A 96 5.39 16.05 8.11
N ASN A 97 5.14 14.94 7.40
CA ASN A 97 3.95 14.79 6.56
C ASN A 97 2.67 14.74 7.42
N HIS A 98 2.67 13.93 8.49
CA HIS A 98 1.52 13.79 9.39
C HIS A 98 1.22 15.07 10.17
N GLY A 99 2.24 15.81 10.62
CA GLY A 99 2.07 17.10 11.29
C GLY A 99 1.50 18.18 10.37
N SER A 100 1.98 18.24 9.12
CA SER A 100 1.47 19.17 8.10
C SER A 100 0.04 18.82 7.68
N LEU A 101 -0.26 17.54 7.44
CA LEU A 101 -1.61 17.05 7.11
C LEU A 101 -2.60 17.31 8.24
N ASN A 102 -2.24 17.03 9.49
CA ASN A 102 -3.09 17.31 10.64
C ASN A 102 -3.41 18.80 10.76
N ARG A 103 -2.42 19.68 10.53
CA ARG A 103 -2.65 21.13 10.53
C ARG A 103 -3.59 21.57 9.41
N ILE A 104 -3.43 21.03 8.19
CA ILE A 104 -4.32 21.31 7.06
C ILE A 104 -5.75 20.86 7.37
N ASN A 105 -5.92 19.66 7.91
CA ASN A 105 -7.22 19.11 8.30
C ASN A 105 -7.89 19.97 9.38
N GLN A 106 -7.16 20.35 10.43
CA GLN A 106 -7.68 21.25 11.48
C GLN A 106 -8.12 22.61 10.93
N LEU A 107 -7.35 23.19 10.01
CA LEU A 107 -7.72 24.46 9.36
C LEU A 107 -8.97 24.29 8.48
N ALA A 108 -9.10 23.18 7.76
CA ALA A 108 -10.27 22.86 6.96
C ALA A 108 -11.53 22.69 7.83
N GLU A 109 -11.44 21.93 8.93
CA GLU A 109 -12.54 21.77 9.90
C GLU A 109 -12.94 23.09 10.55
N LYS A 110 -11.96 23.93 10.93
CA LYS A 110 -12.23 25.26 11.51
C LYS A 110 -12.93 26.16 10.52
N LYS A 111 -12.54 26.14 9.24
CA LYS A 111 -13.23 26.86 8.16
C LYS A 111 -14.65 26.34 7.98
N LEU A 112 -14.83 25.02 7.94
CA LEU A 112 -16.14 24.39 7.83
C LEU A 112 -17.07 24.81 8.97
N LYS A 113 -16.62 24.71 10.22
CA LYS A 113 -17.40 25.14 11.39
C LYS A 113 -17.77 26.62 11.36
N LYS A 114 -16.91 27.48 10.82
CA LYS A 114 -17.21 28.92 10.66
C LYS A 114 -18.26 29.17 9.60
N GLU A 115 -18.15 28.51 8.44
CA GLU A 115 -19.12 28.65 7.35
C GLU A 115 -20.51 28.16 7.76
N PHE A 116 -20.61 27.03 8.45
CA PHE A 116 -21.89 26.44 8.88
C PHE A 116 -22.57 27.21 10.03
N LYS A 117 -21.85 28.12 10.70
CA LYS A 117 -22.43 29.04 11.69
C LYS A 117 -23.01 30.30 11.08
N LYS A 118 -22.77 30.59 9.80
CA LYS A 118 -23.31 31.78 9.15
C LYS A 118 -24.83 31.64 9.01
N PRO A 119 -25.61 32.69 9.33
CA PRO A 119 -27.08 32.61 9.29
C PRO A 119 -27.60 32.33 7.88
N GLU A 120 -26.99 32.92 6.86
CA GLU A 120 -27.30 32.65 5.45
C GLU A 120 -27.13 31.16 5.11
N ARG A 121 -26.04 30.56 5.59
CA ARG A 121 -25.75 29.16 5.33
C ARG A 121 -26.73 28.23 6.03
N ILE A 122 -27.08 28.52 7.28
CA ILE A 122 -28.07 27.76 8.05
C ILE A 122 -29.42 27.78 7.31
N LYS A 123 -29.84 28.96 6.83
CA LYS A 123 -31.08 29.11 6.06
C LYS A 123 -31.06 28.28 4.77
N SER A 124 -29.99 28.38 3.96
CA SER A 124 -29.89 27.60 2.72
C SER A 124 -29.82 26.08 2.94
N GLU A 125 -29.20 25.61 4.02
CA GLU A 125 -29.21 24.17 4.38
C GLU A 125 -30.62 23.69 4.76
N ALA A 126 -31.37 24.50 5.52
CA ALA A 126 -32.75 24.18 5.89
C ALA A 126 -33.67 24.14 4.66
N GLU A 127 -33.55 25.13 3.76
CA GLU A 127 -34.29 25.17 2.49
C GLU A 127 -33.96 23.95 1.61
N PHE A 128 -32.68 23.58 1.54
CA PHE A 128 -32.26 22.37 0.82
C PHE A 128 -32.89 21.11 1.40
N ALA A 129 -32.82 20.92 2.73
CA ALA A 129 -33.40 19.76 3.39
C ALA A 129 -34.92 19.67 3.18
N GLN A 130 -35.62 20.81 3.22
CA GLN A 130 -37.06 20.86 2.96
C GLN A 130 -37.38 20.45 1.51
N LYS A 131 -36.65 21.01 0.53
CA LYS A 131 -36.86 20.73 -0.89
C LYS A 131 -36.58 19.27 -1.24
N HIS A 132 -35.54 18.70 -0.65
CA HIS A 132 -35.07 17.34 -0.90
C HIS A 132 -35.59 16.32 0.13
N SER A 133 -36.64 16.66 0.88
CA SER A 133 -37.25 15.79 1.88
C SER A 133 -37.95 14.57 1.27
N ALA A 134 -38.52 14.74 0.07
CA ALA A 134 -39.20 13.68 -0.68
C ALA A 134 -38.26 12.83 -1.54
N ASP A 135 -37.03 13.28 -1.76
CA ASP A 135 -36.06 12.60 -2.63
C ASP A 135 -35.53 11.32 -1.98
N THR A 136 -35.36 10.30 -2.80
CA THR A 136 -34.71 9.04 -2.45
C THR A 136 -33.19 9.18 -2.40
N ASP A 137 -32.51 8.28 -1.71
CA ASP A 137 -31.04 8.29 -1.62
C ASP A 137 -30.37 8.15 -3.00
N ALA A 138 -31.00 7.43 -3.93
CA ALA A 138 -30.51 7.28 -5.31
C ALA A 138 -30.58 8.59 -6.09
N GLU A 139 -31.69 9.34 -5.98
CA GLU A 139 -31.85 10.65 -6.63
C GLU A 139 -30.85 11.67 -6.07
N LEU A 140 -30.64 11.67 -4.75
CA LEU A 140 -29.63 12.49 -4.10
C LEU A 140 -28.21 12.15 -4.55
N TYR A 141 -27.90 10.87 -4.70
CA TYR A 141 -26.62 10.40 -5.20
C TYR A 141 -26.36 10.86 -6.64
N GLU A 142 -27.35 10.73 -7.52
CA GLU A 142 -27.23 11.17 -8.92
C GLU A 142 -27.11 12.69 -9.04
N SER A 143 -27.89 13.46 -8.27
CA SER A 143 -27.74 14.92 -8.21
C SER A 143 -26.33 15.33 -7.77
N LEU A 144 -25.79 14.65 -6.74
CA LEU A 144 -24.44 14.91 -6.25
C LEU A 144 -23.36 14.49 -7.26
N LYS A 145 -23.59 13.41 -8.01
CA LYS A 145 -22.72 12.95 -9.10
C LYS A 145 -22.67 13.96 -10.24
N GLN A 146 -23.81 14.55 -10.63
CA GLN A 146 -23.86 15.64 -11.61
C GLN A 146 -23.10 16.88 -11.12
N LEU A 147 -23.26 17.26 -9.85
CA LEU A 147 -22.47 18.35 -9.25
C LEU A 147 -20.97 18.06 -9.28
N LYS A 148 -20.57 16.80 -9.02
CA LYS A 148 -19.17 16.37 -9.07
C LYS A 148 -18.62 16.41 -10.49
N ALA A 149 -19.38 15.96 -11.49
CA ALA A 149 -19.00 16.05 -12.89
C ALA A 149 -18.79 17.52 -13.33
N LYS A 150 -19.66 18.44 -12.88
CA LYS A 150 -19.58 19.87 -13.21
C LYS A 150 -18.45 20.61 -12.51
N HIS A 151 -18.23 20.37 -11.21
CA HIS A 151 -17.30 21.15 -10.39
C HIS A 151 -15.94 20.46 -10.13
N GLY A 152 -15.83 19.17 -10.42
CA GLY A 152 -14.59 18.39 -10.34
C GLY A 152 -13.91 18.46 -8.96
N LYS A 153 -12.64 18.88 -8.93
CA LYS A 153 -11.83 19.01 -7.70
C LYS A 153 -12.24 20.20 -6.83
N ARG A 154 -13.03 21.14 -7.35
CA ARG A 154 -13.47 22.32 -6.59
C ARG A 154 -14.63 22.00 -5.65
N LEU A 155 -15.38 20.92 -5.89
CA LEU A 155 -16.48 20.50 -5.03
C LEU A 155 -15.96 20.00 -3.67
N ASN A 156 -16.42 20.62 -2.58
CA ASN A 156 -16.00 20.32 -1.22
C ASN A 156 -17.13 20.58 -0.20
N PRO A 157 -16.99 20.11 1.05
CA PRO A 157 -18.01 20.31 2.07
C PRO A 157 -18.39 21.78 2.32
N THR A 158 -17.43 22.70 2.23
CA THR A 158 -17.69 24.13 2.49
C THR A 158 -18.52 24.81 1.42
N ASN A 159 -18.47 24.35 0.17
CA ASN A 159 -19.18 24.98 -0.96
C ASN A 159 -20.39 24.18 -1.47
N THR A 160 -20.66 23.01 -0.90
CA THR A 160 -21.81 22.18 -1.29
C THR A 160 -22.99 22.48 -0.38
N ILE A 161 -23.97 23.25 -0.83
CA ILE A 161 -25.23 23.47 -0.07
C ILE A 161 -25.95 22.13 0.11
N GLY A 162 -26.45 21.87 1.32
CA GLY A 162 -27.09 20.60 1.66
C GLY A 162 -26.13 19.53 2.15
N TYR A 163 -24.86 19.87 2.38
CA TYR A 163 -23.83 18.94 2.85
C TYR A 163 -24.26 18.18 4.11
N THR A 164 -24.88 18.87 5.07
CA THR A 164 -25.31 18.22 6.32
C THR A 164 -26.36 17.14 6.06
N TYR A 165 -27.36 17.47 5.25
CA TYR A 165 -28.42 16.58 4.85
C TYR A 165 -27.90 15.37 4.04
N LEU A 166 -27.01 15.63 3.08
CA LEU A 166 -26.39 14.59 2.25
C LEU A 166 -25.52 13.64 3.06
N VAL A 167 -24.78 14.13 4.05
CA VAL A 167 -23.97 13.26 4.92
C VAL A 167 -24.84 12.40 5.83
N ILE A 168 -25.96 12.94 6.33
CA ILE A 168 -26.92 12.20 7.13
C ILE A 168 -27.58 11.07 6.32
N ARG A 169 -27.93 11.34 5.05
CA ARG A 169 -28.63 10.39 4.17
C ARG A 169 -27.69 9.38 3.48
N LEU A 170 -26.60 9.86 2.87
CA LEU A 170 -25.71 9.05 2.02
C LEU A 170 -24.46 8.53 2.75
N GLY A 171 -24.19 9.03 3.95
CA GLY A 171 -23.02 8.68 4.75
C GLY A 171 -21.82 9.62 4.54
N ALA A 172 -20.63 9.14 4.91
CA ALA A 172 -19.44 9.98 4.98
C ALA A 172 -19.07 10.58 3.61
N TRP A 173 -18.93 11.91 3.54
CA TRP A 173 -18.64 12.66 2.31
C TRP A 173 -17.46 12.10 1.50
N ASN A 174 -16.37 11.74 2.17
CA ASN A 174 -15.18 11.20 1.50
C ASN A 174 -15.47 9.85 0.83
N GLU A 175 -16.30 9.01 1.44
CA GLU A 175 -16.68 7.72 0.89
C GLU A 175 -17.60 7.89 -0.31
N VAL A 176 -18.61 8.76 -0.20
CA VAL A 176 -19.55 9.09 -1.28
C VAL A 176 -18.78 9.69 -2.46
N MET A 177 -17.89 10.66 -2.23
CA MET A 177 -17.07 11.26 -3.28
C MET A 177 -16.13 10.27 -3.95
N ARG A 178 -15.56 9.31 -3.20
CA ARG A 178 -14.73 8.25 -3.76
C ARG A 178 -15.55 7.36 -4.70
N LYS A 179 -16.74 6.92 -4.27
CA LYS A 179 -17.66 6.11 -5.10
C LYS A 179 -18.04 6.85 -6.38
N ILE A 180 -18.51 8.09 -6.27
CA ILE A 180 -18.87 8.93 -7.42
C ILE A 180 -17.68 9.09 -8.39
N SER A 181 -16.48 9.32 -7.88
CA SER A 181 -15.29 9.44 -8.73
C SER A 181 -14.93 8.14 -9.45
N MET A 182 -15.19 6.97 -8.84
CA MET A 182 -15.02 5.68 -9.51
C MET A 182 -16.09 5.47 -10.57
N ASP A 183 -17.35 5.79 -10.28
CA ASP A 183 -18.46 5.63 -11.23
C ASP A 183 -18.26 6.49 -12.48
N LEU A 184 -17.91 7.78 -12.31
CA LEU A 184 -17.61 8.68 -13.43
C LEU A 184 -16.42 8.20 -14.27
N LYS A 185 -15.40 7.61 -13.64
CA LYS A 185 -14.26 7.04 -14.35
C LYS A 185 -14.70 5.83 -15.18
N ASN A 186 -15.46 4.91 -14.59
CA ASN A 186 -15.97 3.72 -15.26
C ASN A 186 -16.91 4.07 -16.43
N GLU A 187 -17.69 5.15 -16.32
CA GLU A 187 -18.56 5.64 -17.39
C GLU A 187 -17.77 6.19 -18.57
N ASN A 188 -16.74 7.01 -18.31
CA ASN A 188 -15.86 7.51 -19.36
C ASN A 188 -15.11 6.38 -20.08
N GLU A 189 -14.60 5.39 -19.36
CA GLU A 189 -13.92 4.23 -19.95
C GLU A 189 -14.86 3.41 -20.86
N ARG A 190 -16.14 3.28 -20.50
CA ARG A 190 -17.14 2.59 -21.35
C ARG A 190 -17.44 3.34 -22.64
N ILE A 191 -17.50 4.67 -22.59
CA ILE A 191 -17.75 5.54 -23.75
C ILE A 191 -16.54 5.49 -24.72
N GLU A 192 -15.31 5.41 -24.20
CA GLU A 192 -14.10 5.34 -25.05
C GLU A 192 -13.91 3.98 -25.74
N THR A 193 -14.53 2.92 -25.22
CA THR A 193 -14.47 1.56 -25.79
C THR A 193 -15.63 1.20 -26.73
N THR A 194 -16.60 2.11 -26.93
CA THR A 194 -17.78 1.93 -27.78
C THR A 194 -17.70 2.80 -29.01
#